data_AF-A0AAX6FLX5-F1
#
_entry.id   AF-A0AAX6FLX5-F1
#
_cell.length_a   1.000
_cell.length_b   1.000
_cell.length_c   1.000
_cell.angle_alpha   90.00
_cell.angle_beta   90.00
_cell.angle_gamma   90.00
#
_symmetry.space_group_name_H-M   'P 1'
#
loop_
_entity.id
_entity.type
_entity.pdbx_description
1 polymer ?
#
loop_
_entity_poly.entity_id
_entity_poly.type
_entity_poly.pdbx_seq_one_letter_code
_entity_poly.pdbx_strand_id
1 'polypeptide(L)'
;MRKKTALKESLLHVSQIAITSDIWTSKQNYAYICITAHYIDSQWMLQKRIICLKILEFPHTGSTIADAIIEHVREYDIHQKIFFVSFDNASNNTSAISSLALIFQPILEGRLMHVRCACHIINLVVKECLDYFSSHLDTLRQCLHSLNTSPSRQQHFKAICLHFSIRFRRFVKDVPHRWNSTYLILKSAIPFRDPITYYCNTDLNFEFQVTEDDWEVASSICEFLETFYNATRTLSGVYYPTSCLALQELCNISFLFSKYRTAHHFAYVVHKMEAKFKKYWGDVPLLYCLSSIFDPRIKLDGVDALLDDFGENMNIDVSGTKVEVKLALDRLVIHYEDKAPTPRPTQGPSSSSSSGLVSKLTRAKSILQRKKQKQSSQPTQELSLYLSSYEEEDDSSTHFTILEW
;
A
#
# COMPACT_ATOMS: atom_id res chain seq x y z
N MET A 1 8.32 -29.99 -12.87
CA MET A 1 7.45 -31.12 -12.48
C MET A 1 7.37 -31.25 -10.95
N ARG A 2 8.37 -31.79 -10.23
CA ARG A 2 8.31 -32.02 -8.76
C ARG A 2 7.85 -30.83 -7.90
N LYS A 3 8.43 -29.63 -8.10
CA LYS A 3 8.05 -28.41 -7.33
C LYS A 3 6.60 -27.96 -7.58
N LYS A 4 6.09 -28.16 -8.81
CA LYS A 4 4.71 -27.80 -9.18
C LYS A 4 3.72 -28.73 -8.53
N THR A 5 3.98 -30.04 -8.56
CA THR A 5 3.17 -31.06 -7.89
C THR A 5 3.12 -30.81 -6.38
N ALA A 6 4.27 -30.55 -5.74
CA ALA A 6 4.31 -30.25 -4.30
C ALA A 6 3.52 -28.97 -3.94
N LEU A 7 3.57 -27.93 -4.78
CA LEU A 7 2.76 -26.72 -4.58
C LEU A 7 1.27 -27.00 -4.76
N LYS A 8 0.89 -27.81 -5.74
CA LYS A 8 -0.50 -28.21 -5.97
C LYS A 8 -1.05 -28.98 -4.78
N GLU A 9 -0.27 -29.91 -4.24
CA GLU A 9 -0.60 -30.64 -3.00
C GLU A 9 -0.76 -29.70 -1.81
N SER A 10 0.17 -28.75 -1.60
CA SER A 10 0.05 -27.81 -0.48
C SER A 10 -1.19 -26.91 -0.57
N LEU A 11 -1.64 -26.58 -1.78
CA LEU A 11 -2.83 -25.75 -2.01
C LEU A 11 -4.15 -26.50 -1.76
N LEU A 12 -4.15 -27.84 -1.66
CA LEU A 12 -5.37 -28.62 -1.37
C LEU A 12 -5.94 -28.29 0.01
N HIS A 13 -5.09 -28.01 0.99
CA HIS A 13 -5.48 -27.73 2.38
C HIS A 13 -5.81 -26.26 2.66
N VAL A 14 -5.59 -25.39 1.69
CA VAL A 14 -5.89 -23.96 1.80
C VAL A 14 -7.39 -23.72 1.62
N SER A 15 -8.00 -22.92 2.49
CA SER A 15 -9.44 -22.59 2.43
C SER A 15 -9.74 -21.51 1.38
N GLN A 16 -8.98 -20.42 1.41
CA GLN A 16 -9.19 -19.23 0.60
C GLN A 16 -7.86 -18.69 0.05
N ILE A 17 -7.89 -18.21 -1.19
CA ILE A 17 -6.72 -17.72 -1.93
C ILE A 17 -7.03 -16.35 -2.53
N ALA A 18 -6.12 -15.41 -2.32
CA ALA A 18 -6.08 -14.13 -2.99
C ALA A 18 -5.10 -14.18 -4.16
N ILE A 19 -5.42 -13.52 -5.27
CA ILE A 19 -4.54 -13.41 -6.43
C ILE A 19 -4.09 -11.96 -6.62
N THR A 20 -2.81 -11.78 -6.92
CA THR A 20 -2.33 -10.54 -7.56
C THR A 20 -1.79 -10.88 -8.93
N SER A 21 -2.11 -10.07 -9.93
CA SER A 21 -1.56 -10.20 -11.27
C SER A 21 -0.94 -8.89 -11.73
N ASP A 22 0.20 -8.99 -12.42
CA ASP A 22 0.89 -7.87 -13.03
C ASP A 22 1.26 -8.21 -14.47
N ILE A 23 1.14 -7.22 -15.35
CA ILE A 23 1.48 -7.33 -16.76
C ILE A 23 2.45 -6.22 -17.10
N TRP A 24 3.61 -6.60 -17.65
CA TRP A 24 4.60 -5.63 -18.10
C TRP A 24 5.22 -6.03 -19.42
N THR A 25 5.62 -5.03 -20.19
CA THR A 25 6.37 -5.20 -21.43
C THR A 25 7.87 -5.14 -21.13
N SER A 26 8.59 -6.18 -21.54
CA SER A 26 10.04 -6.24 -21.45
C SER A 26 10.72 -5.35 -22.48
N LYS A 27 12.03 -5.13 -22.35
CA LYS A 27 12.84 -4.38 -23.34
C LYS A 27 12.88 -5.04 -24.72
N GLN A 28 12.57 -6.34 -24.81
CA GLN A 28 12.48 -7.10 -26.05
C GLN A 28 11.08 -7.05 -26.66
N ASN A 29 10.19 -6.19 -26.13
CA ASN A 29 8.79 -6.05 -26.55
C ASN A 29 7.91 -7.29 -26.33
N TYR A 30 8.35 -8.26 -25.53
CA TYR A 30 7.46 -9.31 -25.02
C TYR A 30 6.70 -8.82 -23.80
N ALA A 31 5.39 -9.02 -23.80
CA ALA A 31 4.56 -8.81 -22.63
C ALA A 31 4.49 -10.08 -21.79
N TYR A 32 4.72 -9.92 -20.50
CA TYR A 32 4.66 -11.01 -19.53
C TYR A 32 3.46 -10.81 -18.63
N ILE A 33 2.76 -11.90 -18.30
CA ILE A 33 1.81 -11.95 -17.19
C ILE A 33 2.42 -12.76 -16.05
N CYS A 34 2.34 -12.21 -14.84
CA CYS A 34 2.71 -12.92 -13.62
C CYS A 34 1.47 -13.06 -12.74
N ILE A 35 1.14 -14.29 -12.35
CA ILE A 35 0.03 -14.58 -11.43
C ILE A 35 0.63 -15.11 -10.14
N THR A 36 0.32 -14.43 -9.04
CA THR A 36 0.79 -14.79 -7.70
C THR A 36 -0.41 -15.13 -6.83
N ALA A 37 -0.40 -16.32 -6.23
CA ALA A 37 -1.33 -16.75 -5.20
C ALA A 37 -0.80 -16.36 -3.81
N HIS A 38 -1.68 -15.82 -2.99
CA HIS A 38 -1.45 -15.45 -1.59
C HIS A 38 -2.47 -16.18 -0.71
N TYR A 39 -2.00 -16.79 0.36
CA TYR A 39 -2.86 -17.57 1.26
C TYR A 39 -2.19 -17.73 2.63
N ILE A 40 -2.97 -18.15 3.62
CA ILE A 40 -2.46 -18.60 4.92
C ILE A 40 -2.41 -20.13 4.90
N ASP A 41 -1.28 -20.71 5.30
CA ASP A 41 -1.13 -22.16 5.37
C ASP A 41 -1.61 -22.75 6.70
N SER A 42 -1.47 -24.07 6.86
CA SER A 42 -1.90 -24.76 8.09
C SER A 42 -1.03 -24.45 9.31
N GLN A 43 0.13 -23.82 9.12
CA GLN A 43 1.00 -23.30 10.17
C GLN A 43 0.67 -21.83 10.49
N TRP A 44 -0.42 -21.29 9.93
CA TRP A 44 -0.87 -19.92 10.11
C TRP A 44 0.12 -18.88 9.55
N MET A 45 0.95 -19.29 8.60
CA MET A 45 1.94 -18.42 7.96
C MET A 45 1.42 -17.87 6.65
N LEU A 46 1.67 -16.58 6.40
CA LEU A 46 1.38 -15.97 5.10
C LEU A 46 2.32 -16.53 4.02
N GLN A 47 1.74 -17.15 3.01
CA GLN A 47 2.42 -17.68 1.86
C GLN A 47 2.16 -16.84 0.62
N LYS A 48 3.23 -16.65 -0.16
CA LYS A 48 3.21 -16.06 -1.49
C LYS A 48 3.85 -17.02 -2.48
N ARG A 49 3.14 -17.39 -3.56
CA ARG A 49 3.65 -18.31 -4.59
C ARG A 49 3.28 -17.83 -5.99
N ILE A 50 4.28 -17.69 -6.85
CA ILE A 50 4.06 -17.45 -8.27
C ILE A 50 3.55 -18.76 -8.89
N ILE A 51 2.33 -18.74 -9.41
CA ILE A 51 1.70 -19.89 -10.07
C ILE A 51 1.83 -19.82 -11.59
N CYS A 52 2.06 -18.61 -12.14
CA CYS A 52 2.27 -18.37 -13.56
C CYS A 52 3.29 -17.24 -13.77
N LEU A 53 4.24 -17.45 -14.68
CA LEU A 53 5.01 -16.39 -15.33
C LEU A 53 5.18 -16.81 -16.79
N LYS A 54 4.43 -16.19 -17.70
CA LYS A 54 4.48 -16.53 -19.13
C LYS A 54 4.39 -15.30 -20.01
N ILE A 55 4.78 -15.47 -21.27
CA ILE A 55 4.51 -14.49 -22.32
C ILE A 55 3.01 -14.49 -22.57
N LEU A 56 2.40 -13.29 -22.57
CA LEU A 56 1.01 -13.08 -22.94
C LEU A 56 0.99 -12.49 -24.35
N GLU A 57 0.52 -13.27 -25.32
CA GLU A 57 0.40 -12.83 -26.70
C GLU A 57 -0.66 -11.74 -26.83
N PHE A 58 -0.45 -10.83 -27.79
CA PHE A 58 -1.45 -9.82 -28.12
C PHE A 58 -2.66 -10.48 -28.80
N PRO A 59 -3.87 -9.93 -28.60
CA PRO A 59 -4.19 -8.70 -27.87
C PRO A 59 -4.37 -8.91 -26.36
N HIS A 60 -3.92 -7.95 -25.54
CA HIS A 60 -4.11 -7.97 -24.08
C HIS A 60 -5.50 -7.46 -23.65
N THR A 61 -6.55 -8.00 -24.24
CA THR A 61 -7.93 -7.67 -23.84
C THR A 61 -8.24 -8.21 -22.45
N GLY A 62 -9.30 -7.69 -21.82
CA GLY A 62 -9.75 -8.22 -20.52
C GLY A 62 -10.09 -9.71 -20.57
N SER A 63 -10.63 -10.20 -21.69
CA SER A 63 -10.89 -11.64 -21.88
C SER A 63 -9.60 -12.46 -21.92
N THR A 64 -8.59 -12.04 -22.69
CA THR A 64 -7.30 -12.74 -22.76
C THR A 64 -6.61 -12.80 -21.39
N ILE A 65 -6.71 -11.73 -20.61
CA ILE A 65 -6.17 -11.68 -19.23
C ILE A 65 -6.95 -12.65 -18.32
N ALA A 66 -8.28 -12.63 -18.38
CA ALA A 66 -9.12 -13.51 -17.59
C ALA A 66 -8.89 -14.99 -17.94
N ASP A 67 -8.82 -15.32 -19.23
CA ASP A 67 -8.55 -16.68 -19.72
C ASP A 67 -7.20 -17.20 -19.23
N ALA A 68 -6.16 -16.37 -19.30
CA ALA A 68 -4.85 -16.73 -18.77
C ALA A 68 -4.90 -17.02 -17.26
N ILE A 69 -5.69 -16.27 -16.49
CA ILE A 69 -5.87 -16.53 -15.05
C ILE A 69 -6.66 -17.81 -14.83
N ILE A 70 -7.81 -17.97 -15.49
CA ILE A 70 -8.71 -19.13 -15.38
C ILE A 70 -7.97 -20.42 -15.70
N GLU A 71 -7.21 -20.44 -16.79
CA GLU A 71 -6.36 -21.55 -17.21
C GLU A 71 -5.46 -22.02 -16.05
N HIS A 72 -4.73 -21.08 -15.43
CA HIS A 72 -3.78 -21.43 -14.38
C HIS A 72 -4.45 -21.79 -13.07
N VAL A 73 -5.51 -21.09 -12.64
CA VAL A 73 -6.20 -21.47 -11.41
C VAL A 73 -6.91 -22.82 -11.53
N ARG A 74 -7.32 -23.22 -12.75
CA ARG A 74 -7.83 -24.57 -13.03
C ARG A 74 -6.70 -25.60 -13.05
N GLU A 75 -5.55 -25.28 -13.64
CA GLU A 75 -4.39 -26.17 -13.65
C GLU A 75 -3.94 -26.56 -12.23
N TYR A 76 -4.03 -25.63 -11.28
CA TYR A 76 -3.73 -25.87 -9.86
C TYR A 76 -4.94 -26.36 -9.04
N ASP A 77 -6.13 -26.55 -9.64
CA ASP A 77 -7.37 -26.95 -8.96
C ASP A 77 -7.79 -26.01 -7.81
N ILE A 78 -7.54 -24.70 -7.96
CA ILE A 78 -7.83 -23.68 -6.94
C ILE A 78 -8.91 -22.68 -7.33
N HIS A 79 -9.54 -22.83 -8.50
CA HIS A 79 -10.52 -21.87 -9.03
C HIS A 79 -11.72 -21.60 -8.09
N GLN A 80 -12.18 -22.59 -7.31
CA GLN A 80 -13.26 -22.44 -6.32
C GLN A 80 -12.81 -21.80 -5.00
N LYS A 81 -11.50 -21.58 -4.82
CA LYS A 81 -10.90 -21.02 -3.61
C LYS A 81 -10.52 -19.56 -3.78
N ILE A 82 -10.69 -18.98 -4.97
CA ILE A 82 -10.31 -17.61 -5.24
C ILE A 82 -11.41 -16.68 -4.74
N PHE A 83 -11.14 -15.88 -3.72
CA PHE A 83 -12.10 -14.88 -3.22
C PHE A 83 -11.75 -13.45 -3.60
N PHE A 84 -10.48 -13.18 -3.93
CA PHE A 84 -9.96 -11.84 -4.19
C PHE A 84 -8.95 -11.84 -5.33
N VAL A 85 -8.98 -10.79 -6.14
CA VAL A 85 -8.03 -10.53 -7.23
C VAL A 85 -7.65 -9.05 -7.22
N SER A 86 -6.36 -8.73 -7.22
CA SER A 86 -5.85 -7.36 -7.42
C SER A 86 -5.01 -7.26 -8.69
N PHE A 87 -5.18 -6.13 -9.38
CA PHE A 87 -4.46 -5.76 -10.59
C PHE A 87 -3.95 -4.32 -10.48
N ASP A 88 -3.08 -3.92 -11.41
CA ASP A 88 -2.78 -2.51 -11.62
C ASP A 88 -3.99 -1.73 -12.18
N ASN A 89 -3.84 -0.42 -12.40
CA ASN A 89 -4.93 0.46 -12.81
C ASN A 89 -5.22 0.45 -14.33
N ALA A 90 -4.90 -0.62 -15.06
CA ALA A 90 -5.22 -0.70 -16.49
C ALA A 90 -6.74 -0.87 -16.74
N SER A 91 -7.24 -0.31 -17.84
CA SER A 91 -8.67 -0.40 -18.22
C SER A 91 -9.12 -1.85 -18.43
N ASN A 92 -8.28 -2.65 -19.12
CA ASN A 92 -8.59 -4.02 -19.50
C ASN A 92 -8.82 -4.95 -18.28
N ASN A 93 -8.20 -4.64 -17.13
CA ASN A 93 -8.41 -5.39 -15.89
C ASN A 93 -9.85 -5.28 -15.37
N THR A 94 -10.54 -4.16 -15.67
CA THR A 94 -11.95 -3.97 -15.28
C THR A 94 -12.83 -5.03 -15.95
N SER A 95 -12.66 -5.22 -17.27
CA SER A 95 -13.37 -6.26 -18.02
C SER A 95 -12.93 -7.66 -17.62
N ALA A 96 -11.64 -7.86 -17.29
CA ALA A 96 -11.15 -9.15 -16.80
C ALA A 96 -11.85 -9.58 -15.50
N ILE A 97 -12.02 -8.66 -14.54
CA ILE A 97 -12.73 -8.93 -13.28
C ILE A 97 -14.18 -9.38 -13.53
N SER A 98 -14.89 -8.75 -14.47
CA SER A 98 -16.25 -9.17 -14.84
C SER A 98 -16.29 -10.62 -15.32
N SER A 99 -15.33 -11.03 -16.16
CA SER A 99 -15.22 -12.43 -16.62
C SER A 99 -14.85 -13.39 -15.49
N LEU A 100 -13.94 -13.00 -14.59
CA LEU A 100 -13.52 -13.82 -13.45
C LEU A 100 -14.65 -14.02 -12.43
N ALA A 101 -15.50 -13.02 -12.21
CA ALA A 101 -16.62 -13.09 -11.27
C ALA A 101 -17.63 -14.19 -11.63
N LEU A 102 -17.78 -14.50 -12.92
CA LEU A 102 -18.64 -15.59 -13.40
C LEU A 102 -18.09 -16.98 -13.04
N ILE A 103 -16.79 -17.10 -12.78
CA ILE A 103 -16.10 -18.37 -12.53
C ILE A 103 -15.84 -18.59 -11.04
N PHE A 104 -15.48 -17.55 -10.30
CA PHE A 104 -15.00 -17.67 -8.91
C PHE A 104 -16.10 -17.65 -7.84
N GLN A 105 -17.37 -17.43 -8.23
CA GLN A 105 -18.52 -17.41 -7.31
C GLN A 105 -18.25 -16.56 -6.05
N PRO A 106 -17.95 -15.26 -6.21
CA PRO A 106 -17.39 -14.48 -5.13
C PRO A 106 -18.39 -14.23 -4.00
N ILE A 107 -17.89 -14.18 -2.77
CA ILE A 107 -18.67 -13.82 -1.58
C ILE A 107 -19.22 -12.39 -1.69
N LEU A 108 -20.35 -12.15 -1.01
CA LEU A 108 -21.02 -10.84 -0.98
C LEU A 108 -21.22 -10.25 -2.38
N GLU A 109 -21.69 -11.06 -3.34
CA GLU A 109 -21.99 -10.63 -4.72
C GLU A 109 -20.78 -10.01 -5.45
N GLY A 110 -19.55 -10.38 -5.06
CA GLY A 110 -18.34 -9.83 -5.70
C GLY A 110 -17.85 -8.52 -5.13
N ARG A 111 -18.51 -7.95 -4.11
CA ARG A 111 -18.11 -6.66 -3.51
C ARG A 111 -16.74 -6.67 -2.86
N LEU A 112 -16.26 -7.85 -2.43
CA LEU A 112 -14.92 -8.04 -1.89
C LEU A 112 -13.93 -8.57 -2.93
N MET A 113 -14.35 -8.84 -4.16
CA MET A 113 -13.57 -9.60 -5.12
C MET A 113 -12.39 -8.80 -5.69
N HIS A 114 -12.50 -7.49 -5.78
CA HIS A 114 -11.49 -6.68 -6.45
C HIS A 114 -11.21 -5.37 -5.76
N VAL A 115 -9.92 -5.09 -5.58
CA VAL A 115 -9.41 -3.76 -5.31
C VAL A 115 -8.18 -3.52 -6.19
N ARG A 116 -8.09 -2.33 -6.79
CA ARG A 116 -6.93 -1.92 -7.59
C ARG A 116 -5.69 -1.80 -6.71
N CYS A 117 -4.51 -1.98 -7.29
CA CYS A 117 -3.25 -1.86 -6.58
C CYS A 117 -3.09 -0.46 -5.97
N ALA A 118 -3.12 -0.38 -4.62
CA ALA A 118 -3.01 0.88 -3.91
C ALA A 118 -1.71 1.63 -4.23
N CYS A 119 -0.58 0.91 -4.33
CA CYS A 119 0.71 1.49 -4.68
C CYS A 119 0.69 2.14 -6.07
N HIS A 120 -0.04 1.55 -7.02
CA HIS A 120 -0.20 2.12 -8.36
C HIS A 120 -1.04 3.40 -8.31
N ILE A 121 -2.14 3.42 -7.54
CA ILE A 121 -2.96 4.62 -7.37
C ILE A 121 -2.16 5.73 -6.66
N ILE A 122 -1.42 5.43 -5.59
CA ILE A 122 -0.54 6.41 -4.92
C ILE A 122 0.44 7.00 -5.92
N ASN A 123 1.08 6.17 -6.76
CA ASN A 123 1.95 6.65 -7.83
C ASN A 123 1.24 7.61 -8.80
N LEU A 124 -0.02 7.35 -9.18
CA LEU A 124 -0.79 8.25 -10.04
C LEU A 124 -1.11 9.58 -9.36
N VAL A 125 -1.37 9.57 -8.05
CA VAL A 125 -1.62 10.78 -7.24
C VAL A 125 -0.33 11.59 -7.11
N VAL A 126 0.78 10.98 -6.70
CA VAL A 126 2.08 11.66 -6.52
C VAL A 126 2.63 12.22 -7.84
N LYS A 127 2.37 11.58 -8.97
CA LYS A 127 2.77 12.11 -10.28
C LYS A 127 2.22 13.51 -10.56
N GLU A 128 1.01 13.86 -10.11
CA GLU A 128 0.49 15.24 -10.24
C GLU A 128 1.41 16.26 -9.55
N CYS A 129 2.03 15.88 -8.42
CA CYS A 129 3.00 16.71 -7.72
C CYS A 129 4.32 16.82 -8.46
N LEU A 130 4.88 15.68 -8.85
CA LEU A 130 6.19 15.64 -9.52
C LEU A 130 6.14 16.33 -10.88
N ASP A 131 5.05 16.18 -11.63
CA ASP A 131 4.88 16.83 -12.93
C ASP A 131 4.74 18.35 -12.78
N TYR A 132 4.02 18.82 -11.75
CA TYR A 132 3.86 20.25 -11.46
C TYR A 132 5.18 20.93 -11.09
N PHE A 133 6.05 20.26 -10.35
CA PHE A 133 7.36 20.79 -9.93
C PHE A 133 8.53 20.30 -10.81
N SER A 134 8.25 19.68 -11.95
CA SER A 134 9.26 19.09 -12.83
C SER A 134 10.38 20.07 -13.21
N SER A 135 10.06 21.33 -13.46
CA SER A 135 11.05 22.37 -13.79
C SER A 135 12.15 22.55 -12.73
N HIS A 136 11.81 22.39 -11.45
CA HIS A 136 12.76 22.52 -10.33
C HIS A 136 13.47 21.20 -10.05
N LEU A 137 12.80 20.07 -10.31
CA LEU A 137 13.32 18.75 -9.97
C LEU A 137 14.19 18.15 -11.07
N ASP A 138 13.91 18.43 -12.35
CA ASP A 138 14.55 17.73 -13.46
C ASP A 138 16.04 18.06 -13.59
N THR A 139 16.44 19.32 -13.37
CA THR A 139 17.85 19.72 -13.37
C THR A 139 18.64 18.98 -12.29
N LEU A 140 18.08 18.92 -11.07
CA LEU A 140 18.68 18.20 -9.94
C LEU A 140 18.77 16.70 -10.22
N ARG A 141 17.70 16.10 -10.76
CA ARG A 141 17.65 14.68 -11.13
C ARG A 141 18.65 14.33 -12.22
N GLN A 142 18.80 15.18 -13.24
CA GLN A 142 19.76 15.00 -14.32
C GLN A 142 21.20 15.11 -13.80
N CYS A 143 21.51 16.08 -12.94
CA CYS A 143 22.84 16.20 -12.33
C CYS A 143 23.16 14.95 -11.48
N LEU A 144 22.21 14.46 -10.67
CA LEU A 144 22.37 13.24 -9.87
C LEU A 144 22.49 11.97 -10.72
N HIS A 145 21.77 11.90 -11.84
CA HIS A 145 21.92 10.82 -12.80
C HIS A 145 23.33 10.83 -13.42
N SER A 146 23.76 12.00 -13.88
CA SER A 146 25.08 12.27 -14.49
C SER A 146 26.24 11.90 -13.56
N LEU A 147 26.11 12.16 -12.25
CA LEU A 147 27.05 11.73 -11.22
C LEU A 147 27.17 10.20 -11.09
N ASN A 148 26.08 9.49 -11.34
CA ASN A 148 26.01 8.04 -11.18
C ASN A 148 26.45 7.25 -12.42
N THR A 149 26.69 7.89 -13.56
CA THR A 149 27.02 7.20 -14.83
C THR A 149 28.48 6.75 -14.94
N SER A 150 29.43 7.44 -14.29
CA SER A 150 30.87 7.20 -14.47
C SER A 150 31.62 7.07 -13.14
N PRO A 151 32.50 6.05 -12.98
CA PRO A 151 33.38 5.94 -11.81
C PRO A 151 34.28 7.17 -11.61
N SER A 152 34.74 7.80 -12.69
CA SER A 152 35.57 9.01 -12.63
C SER A 152 34.80 10.18 -12.02
N ARG A 153 33.55 10.39 -12.44
CA ARG A 153 32.67 11.43 -11.86
C ARG A 153 32.40 11.18 -10.37
N GLN A 154 32.22 9.92 -9.97
CA GLN A 154 32.05 9.56 -8.56
C GLN A 154 33.31 9.82 -7.73
N GLN A 155 34.50 9.56 -8.27
CA GLN A 155 35.76 9.87 -7.60
C GLN A 155 35.95 11.37 -7.43
N HIS A 156 35.66 12.15 -8.46
CA HIS A 156 35.74 13.61 -8.41
C HIS A 156 34.74 14.20 -7.40
N PHE A 157 33.47 13.79 -7.47
CA PHE A 157 32.47 14.24 -6.51
C PHE A 157 32.79 13.81 -5.07
N LYS A 158 33.44 12.66 -4.88
CA LYS A 158 33.95 12.25 -3.56
C LYS A 158 35.03 13.21 -3.04
N ALA A 159 35.91 13.73 -3.90
CA ALA A 159 36.88 14.75 -3.51
C ALA A 159 36.20 16.07 -3.12
N ILE A 160 35.16 16.48 -3.84
CA ILE A 160 34.33 17.65 -3.50
C ILE A 160 33.67 17.44 -2.13
N CYS A 161 33.03 16.29 -1.90
CA CYS A 161 32.43 15.98 -0.60
C CYS A 161 33.43 16.12 0.56
N LEU A 162 34.68 15.66 0.36
CA LEU A 162 35.74 15.83 1.36
C LEU A 162 36.11 17.30 1.61
N HIS A 163 36.14 18.13 0.57
CA HIS A 163 36.37 19.57 0.70
C HIS A 163 35.30 20.25 1.57
N PHE A 164 34.04 19.86 1.39
CA PHE A 164 32.91 20.32 2.22
C PHE A 164 32.78 19.58 3.57
N SER A 165 33.75 18.74 3.96
CA SER A 165 33.71 17.94 5.20
C SER A 165 32.49 17.01 5.31
N ILE A 166 31.94 16.56 4.18
CA ILE A 166 30.79 15.65 4.10
C ILE A 166 31.27 14.25 3.69
N ARG A 167 30.80 13.22 4.40
CA ARG A 167 31.09 11.82 4.05
C ARG A 167 30.31 11.42 2.79
N PHE A 168 31.04 11.19 1.69
CA PHE A 168 30.46 10.70 0.44
C PHE A 168 29.60 9.43 0.63
N ARG A 169 28.44 9.42 -0.03
CA ARG A 169 27.57 8.26 -0.18
C ARG A 169 27.14 8.15 -1.64
N ARG A 170 26.95 6.93 -2.10
CA ARG A 170 26.43 6.69 -3.45
C ARG A 170 24.92 6.91 -3.46
N PHE A 171 24.44 7.70 -4.41
CA PHE A 171 23.01 7.93 -4.60
C PHE A 171 22.33 6.71 -5.23
N VAL A 172 21.06 6.50 -4.87
CA VAL A 172 20.22 5.47 -5.48
C VAL A 172 19.98 5.81 -6.96
N LYS A 173 19.74 4.80 -7.80
CA LYS A 173 19.44 5.03 -9.22
C LYS A 173 18.02 5.56 -9.40
N ASP A 174 17.87 6.65 -10.15
CA ASP A 174 16.55 7.19 -10.50
C ASP A 174 15.88 6.28 -11.52
N VAL A 175 14.62 5.95 -11.25
CA VAL A 175 13.77 5.15 -12.11
C VAL A 175 12.56 6.02 -12.44
N PRO A 176 12.56 6.73 -13.58
CA PRO A 176 11.59 7.79 -13.86
C PRO A 176 10.12 7.39 -13.75
N HIS A 177 9.80 6.11 -14.01
CA HIS A 177 8.44 5.58 -13.94
C HIS A 177 8.03 5.10 -12.53
N ARG A 178 8.93 5.14 -11.52
CA ARG A 178 8.69 4.78 -10.12
C ARG A 178 9.01 5.95 -9.21
N TRP A 179 7.98 6.68 -8.81
CA TRP A 179 8.10 7.89 -7.98
C TRP A 179 8.90 7.68 -6.67
N ASN A 180 8.83 6.50 -6.06
CA ASN A 180 9.62 6.14 -4.86
C ASN A 180 11.12 6.36 -5.05
N SER A 181 11.64 6.07 -6.26
CA SER A 181 13.07 6.25 -6.54
C SER A 181 13.45 7.73 -6.61
N THR A 182 12.58 8.56 -7.20
CA THR A 182 12.73 10.02 -7.22
C THR A 182 12.71 10.59 -5.81
N TYR A 183 11.74 10.19 -4.97
CA TYR A 183 11.68 10.58 -3.56
C TYR A 183 12.96 10.22 -2.80
N LEU A 184 13.42 8.97 -2.92
CA LEU A 184 14.63 8.50 -2.23
C LEU A 184 15.88 9.28 -2.66
N ILE A 185 15.98 9.63 -3.94
CA ILE A 185 17.12 10.39 -4.46
C ILE A 185 17.11 11.81 -3.94
N LEU A 186 15.97 12.51 -4.01
CA LEU A 186 15.84 13.85 -3.46
C LEU A 186 16.15 13.87 -1.96
N LYS A 187 15.54 12.95 -1.18
CA LYS A 187 15.82 12.80 0.26
C LYS A 187 17.30 12.55 0.56
N SER A 188 17.97 11.75 -0.27
CA SER A 188 19.40 11.47 -0.12
C SER A 188 20.31 12.61 -0.59
N ALA A 189 19.85 13.47 -1.50
CA ALA A 189 20.60 14.56 -2.09
C ALA A 189 20.56 15.84 -1.23
N ILE A 190 19.47 16.08 -0.49
CA ILE A 190 19.32 17.27 0.38
C ILE A 190 20.53 17.49 1.32
N PRO A 191 21.06 16.47 2.03
CA PRO A 191 22.25 16.64 2.87
C PRO A 191 23.55 16.97 2.11
N PHE A 192 23.54 16.84 0.78
CA PHE A 192 24.66 17.14 -0.12
C PHE A 192 24.40 18.40 -0.96
N ARG A 193 23.46 19.26 -0.54
CA ARG A 193 23.10 20.52 -1.24
C ARG A 193 24.34 21.30 -1.70
N ASP A 194 25.24 21.67 -0.79
CA ASP A 194 26.37 22.54 -1.15
C ASP A 194 27.38 21.84 -2.09
N PRO A 195 27.83 20.59 -1.84
CA PRO A 195 28.66 19.85 -2.78
C PRO A 195 28.04 19.67 -4.17
N ILE A 196 26.72 19.39 -4.23
CA ILE A 196 26.01 19.19 -5.50
C ILE A 196 25.92 20.50 -6.25
N THR A 197 25.52 21.60 -5.59
CA THR A 197 25.48 22.94 -6.20
C THR A 197 26.85 23.33 -6.75
N TYR A 198 27.92 23.11 -5.97
CA TYR A 198 29.29 23.37 -6.44
C TYR A 198 29.64 22.56 -7.69
N TYR A 199 29.38 21.24 -7.66
CA TYR A 199 29.68 20.34 -8.78
C TYR A 199 28.89 20.69 -10.05
N CYS A 200 27.58 20.94 -9.93
CA CYS A 200 26.72 21.23 -11.08
C CYS A 200 27.04 22.61 -11.69
N ASN A 201 27.28 23.64 -10.85
CA ASN A 201 27.45 25.01 -11.31
C ASN A 201 28.89 25.37 -11.70
N THR A 202 29.90 24.66 -11.18
CA THR A 202 31.32 24.96 -11.43
C THR A 202 31.96 23.91 -12.35
N ASP A 203 31.92 22.64 -11.96
CA ASP A 203 32.70 21.60 -12.62
C ASP A 203 32.05 21.02 -13.89
N LEU A 204 30.73 21.16 -14.02
CA LEU A 204 29.99 20.83 -15.24
C LEU A 204 29.77 22.05 -16.15
N ASN A 205 30.52 23.15 -15.94
CA ASN A 205 30.50 24.30 -16.84
C ASN A 205 29.07 24.89 -17.05
N PHE A 206 28.26 24.92 -15.99
CA PHE A 206 26.85 25.33 -16.00
C PHE A 206 25.89 24.45 -16.82
N GLU A 207 26.25 23.19 -17.12
CA GLU A 207 25.34 22.23 -17.79
C GLU A 207 24.02 22.04 -17.01
N PHE A 208 24.07 22.15 -15.68
CA PHE A 208 22.91 22.06 -14.80
C PHE A 208 22.95 23.22 -13.80
N GLN A 209 22.24 24.31 -14.09
CA GLN A 209 22.13 25.44 -13.16
C GLN A 209 21.14 25.09 -12.03
N VAL A 210 21.66 24.60 -10.91
CA VAL A 210 20.86 24.34 -9.71
C VAL A 210 20.89 25.59 -8.83
N THR A 211 19.70 26.12 -8.55
CA THR A 211 19.49 27.35 -7.78
C THR A 211 19.11 27.06 -6.34
N GLU A 212 19.06 28.11 -5.51
CA GLU A 212 18.56 27.97 -4.14
C GLU A 212 17.09 27.57 -4.10
N ASP A 213 16.29 28.18 -4.97
CA ASP A 213 14.85 27.93 -5.10
C ASP A 213 14.58 26.44 -5.42
N ASP A 214 15.40 25.82 -6.27
CA ASP A 214 15.30 24.39 -6.57
C ASP A 214 15.46 23.52 -5.31
N TRP A 215 16.37 23.90 -4.40
CA TRP A 215 16.58 23.19 -3.14
C TRP A 215 15.47 23.41 -2.12
N GLU A 216 14.93 24.63 -2.04
CA GLU A 216 13.79 24.95 -1.18
C GLU A 216 12.55 24.16 -1.62
N VAL A 217 12.28 24.12 -2.93
CA VAL A 217 11.20 23.34 -3.53
C VAL A 217 11.43 21.84 -3.32
N ALA A 218 12.63 21.33 -3.60
CA ALA A 218 12.95 19.90 -3.41
C ALA A 218 12.79 19.45 -1.96
N SER A 219 13.20 20.29 -1.00
CA SER A 219 13.06 20.01 0.44
C SER A 219 11.59 19.99 0.87
N SER A 220 10.82 20.99 0.43
CA SER A 220 9.39 21.09 0.73
C SER A 220 8.60 19.90 0.15
N ILE A 221 8.90 19.50 -1.08
CA ILE A 221 8.29 18.34 -1.73
C ILE A 221 8.69 17.04 -1.02
N CYS A 222 9.94 16.90 -0.57
CA CYS A 222 10.37 15.73 0.18
C CYS A 222 9.62 15.59 1.51
N GLU A 223 9.42 16.68 2.24
CA GLU A 223 8.62 16.65 3.47
C GLU A 223 7.17 16.26 3.17
N PHE A 224 6.56 16.89 2.17
CA PHE A 224 5.17 16.63 1.78
C PHE A 224 4.96 15.18 1.30
N LEU A 225 5.85 14.66 0.46
CA LEU A 225 5.73 13.31 -0.12
C LEU A 225 6.09 12.18 0.83
N GLU A 226 6.65 12.47 2.01
CA GLU A 226 7.04 11.44 2.99
C GLU A 226 5.85 10.58 3.43
N THR A 227 4.67 11.17 3.64
CA THR A 227 3.45 10.42 4.00
C THR A 227 3.07 9.41 2.91
N PHE A 228 3.12 9.81 1.63
CA PHE A 228 2.83 8.90 0.52
C PHE A 228 3.88 7.79 0.40
N TYR A 229 5.14 8.08 0.75
CA TYR A 229 6.24 7.13 0.65
C TYR A 229 6.09 6.07 1.72
N ASN A 230 5.80 6.50 2.94
CA ASN A 230 5.50 5.62 4.06
C ASN A 230 4.30 4.73 3.73
N ALA A 231 3.19 5.30 3.25
CA ALA A 231 2.01 4.53 2.84
C ALA A 231 2.34 3.49 1.75
N THR A 232 3.09 3.88 0.71
CA THR A 232 3.48 2.96 -0.36
C THR A 232 4.37 1.84 0.18
N ARG A 233 5.33 2.16 1.04
CA ARG A 233 6.22 1.18 1.67
C ARG A 233 5.41 0.19 2.51
N THR A 234 4.49 0.67 3.35
CA THR A 234 3.59 -0.15 4.17
C THR A 234 2.75 -1.09 3.30
N LEU A 235 2.11 -0.56 2.25
CA LEU A 235 1.17 -1.33 1.42
C LEU A 235 1.84 -2.20 0.35
N SER A 236 3.12 -1.99 0.06
CA SER A 236 3.93 -2.87 -0.79
C SER A 236 4.51 -4.09 -0.07
N GLY A 237 4.17 -4.25 1.21
CA GLY A 237 4.58 -5.38 2.04
C GLY A 237 4.23 -6.73 1.43
N VAL A 238 5.11 -7.71 1.65
CA VAL A 238 5.01 -9.05 1.02
C VAL A 238 4.96 -10.17 2.05
N TYR A 239 5.44 -9.93 3.26
CA TYR A 239 5.58 -10.93 4.33
C TYR A 239 4.71 -10.62 5.55
N TYR A 240 3.75 -9.70 5.39
CA TYR A 240 2.74 -9.38 6.39
C TYR A 240 1.43 -8.97 5.69
N PRO A 241 0.27 -9.14 6.33
CA PRO A 241 -1.00 -8.68 5.77
C PRO A 241 -1.04 -7.15 5.62
N THR A 242 -1.43 -6.67 4.43
CA THR A 242 -1.44 -5.24 4.10
C THR A 242 -2.84 -4.62 4.02
N SER A 243 -3.89 -5.42 3.81
CA SER A 243 -5.26 -4.93 3.64
C SER A 243 -5.79 -4.20 4.87
N CYS A 244 -5.52 -4.72 6.08
CA CYS A 244 -5.91 -4.13 7.36
C CYS A 244 -5.17 -2.81 7.69
N LEU A 245 -4.08 -2.51 6.97
CA LEU A 245 -3.31 -1.27 7.14
C LEU A 245 -3.79 -0.16 6.19
N ALA A 246 -4.52 -0.51 5.13
CA ALA A 246 -4.87 0.41 4.05
C ALA A 246 -5.71 1.60 4.54
N LEU A 247 -6.75 1.36 5.36
CA LEU A 247 -7.62 2.43 5.84
C LEU A 247 -6.84 3.49 6.65
N GLN A 248 -5.92 3.06 7.50
CA GLN A 248 -5.08 3.97 8.28
C GLN A 248 -4.19 4.84 7.38
N GLU A 249 -3.59 4.25 6.34
CA GLU A 249 -2.75 4.99 5.40
C GLU A 249 -3.56 5.98 4.56
N LEU A 250 -4.81 5.64 4.20
CA LEU A 250 -5.72 6.59 3.53
C LEU A 250 -6.07 7.77 4.45
N CYS A 251 -6.26 7.55 5.74
CA CYS A 251 -6.49 8.61 6.72
C CYS A 251 -5.26 9.51 6.91
N ASN A 252 -4.06 8.93 6.94
CA ASN A 252 -2.82 9.70 7.02
C ASN A 252 -2.66 10.63 5.81
N ILE A 253 -2.98 10.13 4.60
CA ILE A 253 -2.93 10.93 3.37
C ILE A 253 -4.04 12.00 3.35
N SER A 254 -5.27 11.68 3.77
CA SER A 254 -6.36 12.66 3.80
C SER A 254 -6.07 13.81 4.76
N PHE A 255 -5.50 13.51 5.93
CA PHE A 255 -5.03 14.52 6.87
C PHE A 255 -3.89 15.39 6.30
N LEU A 256 -2.98 14.79 5.53
CA LEU A 256 -1.95 15.57 4.85
C LEU A 256 -2.58 16.57 3.87
N PHE A 257 -3.58 16.15 3.08
CA PHE A 257 -4.29 17.06 2.19
C PHE A 257 -4.97 18.18 2.97
N SER A 258 -5.62 17.90 4.09
CA SER A 258 -6.26 18.95 4.90
C SER A 258 -5.26 19.97 5.45
N LYS A 259 -4.05 19.53 5.85
CA LYS A 259 -2.95 20.41 6.29
C LYS A 259 -2.43 21.33 5.17
N TYR A 260 -2.28 20.82 3.94
CA TYR A 260 -1.65 21.57 2.84
C TYR A 260 -2.66 22.23 1.88
N ARG A 261 -3.97 22.07 2.11
CA ARG A 261 -5.04 22.60 1.24
C ARG A 261 -4.95 24.10 0.99
N THR A 262 -4.52 24.87 2.00
CA THR A 262 -4.44 26.34 1.94
C THR A 262 -3.00 26.86 1.85
N ALA A 263 -2.01 25.97 1.72
CA ALA A 263 -0.60 26.37 1.64
C ALA A 263 -0.32 27.00 0.27
N HIS A 264 0.15 28.26 0.22
CA HIS A 264 0.27 29.07 -0.99
C HIS A 264 0.93 28.34 -2.19
N HIS A 265 2.08 27.70 -1.98
CA HIS A 265 2.80 27.00 -3.05
C HIS A 265 2.27 25.58 -3.37
N PHE A 266 1.45 25.00 -2.49
CA PHE A 266 0.93 23.64 -2.63
C PHE A 266 -0.56 23.59 -2.98
N ALA A 267 -1.33 24.66 -2.75
CA ALA A 267 -2.80 24.62 -2.84
C ALA A 267 -3.29 24.09 -4.19
N TYR A 268 -2.76 24.62 -5.30
CA TYR A 268 -3.15 24.19 -6.64
C TYR A 268 -2.87 22.70 -6.89
N VAL A 269 -1.67 22.23 -6.54
CA VAL A 269 -1.26 20.85 -6.79
C VAL A 269 -1.94 19.87 -5.83
N VAL A 270 -2.15 20.27 -4.57
CA VAL A 270 -2.93 19.53 -3.58
C VAL A 270 -4.36 19.33 -4.07
N HIS A 271 -5.01 20.36 -4.62
CA HIS A 271 -6.36 20.19 -5.18
C HIS A 271 -6.41 19.15 -6.31
N LYS A 272 -5.42 19.14 -7.21
CA LYS A 272 -5.32 18.11 -8.28
C LYS A 272 -5.09 16.71 -7.72
N MET A 273 -4.15 16.58 -6.79
CA MET A 273 -3.84 15.31 -6.12
C MET A 273 -5.03 14.78 -5.34
N GLU A 274 -5.70 15.64 -4.58
CA GLU A 274 -6.89 15.31 -3.78
C GLU A 274 -8.04 14.87 -4.67
N ALA A 275 -8.30 15.57 -5.79
CA ALA A 275 -9.31 15.17 -6.76
C ALA A 275 -9.01 13.77 -7.35
N LYS A 276 -7.75 13.51 -7.70
CA LYS A 276 -7.34 12.18 -8.17
C LYS A 276 -7.45 11.12 -7.08
N PHE A 277 -7.09 11.44 -5.83
CA PHE A 277 -7.23 10.53 -4.70
C PHE A 277 -8.72 10.18 -4.44
N LYS A 278 -9.61 11.19 -4.43
CA LYS A 278 -11.07 11.02 -4.29
C LYS A 278 -11.68 10.17 -5.40
N LYS A 279 -11.18 10.29 -6.64
CA LYS A 279 -11.62 9.44 -7.76
C LYS A 279 -11.50 7.94 -7.46
N TYR A 280 -10.51 7.54 -6.66
CA TYR A 280 -10.25 6.12 -6.37
C TYR A 280 -10.68 5.68 -4.97
N TRP A 281 -10.69 6.59 -4.00
CA TRP A 281 -10.95 6.28 -2.59
C TRP A 281 -11.98 7.19 -1.92
N GLY A 282 -12.70 8.01 -2.70
CA GLY A 282 -13.85 8.75 -2.17
C GLY A 282 -14.90 7.79 -1.62
N ASP A 283 -15.17 6.74 -2.38
CA ASP A 283 -15.85 5.53 -1.89
C ASP A 283 -14.80 4.55 -1.36
N VAL A 284 -14.62 4.52 -0.04
CA VAL A 284 -13.60 3.69 0.59
C VAL A 284 -13.91 2.19 0.34
N PRO A 285 -12.96 1.40 -0.20
CA PRO A 285 -13.20 -0.01 -0.47
C PRO A 285 -13.62 -0.79 0.78
N LEU A 286 -14.74 -1.50 0.68
CA LEU A 286 -15.29 -2.33 1.75
C LEU A 286 -14.27 -3.31 2.34
N LEU A 287 -13.40 -3.87 1.50
CA LEU A 287 -12.31 -4.76 1.94
C LEU A 287 -11.37 -4.09 2.94
N TYR A 288 -11.01 -2.82 2.75
CA TYR A 288 -10.12 -2.09 3.65
C TYR A 288 -10.78 -1.88 5.02
N CYS A 289 -12.07 -1.57 5.02
CA CYS A 289 -12.85 -1.44 6.25
C CYS A 289 -12.95 -2.79 6.98
N LEU A 290 -13.45 -3.83 6.32
CA LEU A 290 -13.63 -5.16 6.94
C LEU A 290 -12.32 -5.74 7.45
N SER A 291 -11.25 -5.70 6.65
CA SER A 291 -9.94 -6.20 7.11
C SER A 291 -9.39 -5.40 8.28
N SER A 292 -9.68 -4.10 8.39
CA SER A 292 -9.31 -3.29 9.56
C SER A 292 -10.14 -3.64 10.80
N ILE A 293 -11.39 -4.08 10.66
CA ILE A 293 -12.20 -4.55 11.80
C ILE A 293 -11.56 -5.78 12.44
N PHE A 294 -10.97 -6.67 11.65
CA PHE A 294 -10.29 -7.87 12.14
C PHE A 294 -8.88 -7.59 12.70
N ASP A 295 -8.41 -6.34 12.70
CA ASP A 295 -7.25 -5.95 13.49
C ASP A 295 -7.70 -5.67 14.94
N PRO A 296 -7.24 -6.46 15.94
CA PRO A 296 -7.70 -6.36 17.33
C PRO A 296 -7.36 -5.01 18.00
N ARG A 297 -6.51 -4.19 17.37
CA ARG A 297 -6.17 -2.84 17.83
C ARG A 297 -7.15 -1.77 17.32
N ILE A 298 -7.88 -2.05 16.23
CA ILE A 298 -8.74 -1.10 15.52
C ILE A 298 -10.20 -1.41 15.80
N LYS A 299 -10.66 -2.60 15.38
CA LYS A 299 -12.05 -3.06 15.51
C LYS A 299 -13.09 -2.15 14.87
N LEU A 300 -14.37 -2.47 15.10
CA LEU A 300 -15.50 -1.74 14.52
C LEU A 300 -15.51 -0.26 14.92
N ASP A 301 -15.32 0.07 16.20
CA ASP A 301 -15.36 1.47 16.64
C ASP A 301 -14.18 2.29 16.11
N GLY A 302 -13.01 1.65 15.98
CA GLY A 302 -11.84 2.26 15.37
C GLY A 302 -12.02 2.49 13.88
N VAL A 303 -12.64 1.55 13.15
CA VAL A 303 -13.03 1.76 11.75
C VAL A 303 -14.05 2.88 11.63
N ASP A 304 -15.07 2.92 12.48
CA ASP A 304 -16.05 4.01 12.51
C ASP A 304 -15.36 5.37 12.74
N ALA A 305 -14.37 5.44 13.63
CA ALA A 305 -13.61 6.66 13.91
C ALA A 305 -12.66 7.07 12.77
N LEU A 306 -11.99 6.11 12.13
CA LEU A 306 -11.13 6.35 10.97
C LEU A 306 -11.96 6.85 9.78
N LEU A 307 -13.15 6.30 9.56
CA LEU A 307 -14.07 6.78 8.53
C LEU A 307 -14.55 8.21 8.81
N ASP A 308 -14.84 8.57 10.06
CA ASP A 308 -15.17 9.96 10.42
C ASP A 308 -14.03 10.94 10.08
N ASP A 309 -12.81 10.66 10.54
CA ASP A 309 -11.65 11.53 10.28
C ASP A 309 -11.35 11.59 8.76
N PHE A 310 -11.52 10.49 8.03
CA PHE A 310 -11.43 10.49 6.57
C PHE A 310 -12.49 11.38 5.92
N GLY A 311 -13.76 11.23 6.31
CA GLY A 311 -14.88 12.00 5.80
C GLY A 311 -14.74 13.49 6.07
N GLU A 312 -14.31 13.87 7.27
CA GLU A 312 -14.02 15.26 7.65
C GLU A 312 -12.87 15.84 6.81
N ASN A 313 -11.74 15.14 6.74
CA ASN A 313 -10.56 15.62 6.00
C ASN A 313 -10.83 15.78 4.50
N MET A 314 -11.67 14.91 3.93
CA MET A 314 -11.97 14.87 2.50
C MET A 314 -13.29 15.60 2.15
N ASN A 315 -14.04 16.06 3.14
CA ASN A 315 -15.37 16.65 2.94
C ASN A 315 -16.31 15.70 2.16
N ILE A 316 -16.41 14.45 2.63
CA ILE A 316 -17.23 13.36 2.07
C ILE A 316 -18.13 12.81 3.18
N ASP A 317 -19.42 12.59 2.88
CA ASP A 317 -20.31 11.88 3.79
C ASP A 317 -20.02 10.36 3.76
N VAL A 318 -19.60 9.83 4.91
CA VAL A 318 -19.25 8.41 5.09
C VAL A 318 -20.37 7.60 5.76
N SER A 319 -21.52 8.22 6.06
CA SER A 319 -22.62 7.57 6.78
C SER A 319 -23.11 6.32 6.05
N GLY A 320 -23.26 6.40 4.72
CA GLY A 320 -23.62 5.26 3.87
C GLY A 320 -22.59 4.13 3.93
N THR A 321 -21.30 4.47 3.84
CA THR A 321 -20.18 3.52 3.94
C THR A 321 -20.20 2.78 5.28
N LYS A 322 -20.45 3.47 6.40
CA LYS A 322 -20.51 2.85 7.74
C LYS A 322 -21.65 1.83 7.85
N VAL A 323 -22.83 2.18 7.34
CA VAL A 323 -23.98 1.26 7.31
C VAL A 323 -23.64 0.03 6.47
N GLU A 324 -23.05 0.24 5.29
CA GLU A 324 -22.63 -0.85 4.41
C GLU A 324 -21.61 -1.79 5.07
N VAL A 325 -20.61 -1.24 5.76
CA VAL A 325 -19.58 -2.01 6.47
C VAL A 325 -20.20 -2.93 7.51
N LYS A 326 -21.18 -2.44 8.29
CA LYS A 326 -21.89 -3.24 9.30
C LYS A 326 -22.71 -4.36 8.65
N LEU A 327 -23.49 -4.04 7.62
CA LEU A 327 -24.27 -5.04 6.86
C LEU A 327 -23.38 -6.10 6.18
N ALA A 328 -22.21 -5.70 5.69
CA ALA A 328 -21.26 -6.62 5.09
C ALA A 328 -20.60 -7.53 6.13
N LEU A 329 -20.27 -7.00 7.31
CA LEU A 329 -19.74 -7.79 8.42
C LEU A 329 -20.75 -8.86 8.85
N ASP A 330 -22.01 -8.49 9.06
CA ASP A 330 -23.07 -9.43 9.45
C ASP A 330 -23.25 -10.55 8.42
N ARG A 331 -23.30 -10.21 7.13
CA ARG A 331 -23.39 -11.21 6.05
C ARG A 331 -22.16 -12.11 5.96
N LEU A 332 -20.96 -11.57 6.26
CA LEU A 332 -19.73 -12.34 6.26
C LEU A 332 -19.73 -13.38 7.38
N VAL A 333 -20.20 -13.00 8.58
CA VAL A 333 -20.34 -13.90 9.73
C VAL A 333 -21.28 -15.04 9.40
N ILE A 334 -22.49 -14.73 8.93
CA ILE A 334 -23.50 -15.75 8.53
C ILE A 334 -22.90 -16.72 7.52
N HIS A 335 -22.19 -16.21 6.51
CA HIS A 335 -21.57 -17.03 5.47
C HIS A 335 -20.54 -18.04 6.00
N TYR A 336 -19.80 -17.69 7.05
CA TYR A 336 -18.77 -18.55 7.62
C TYR A 336 -19.28 -19.42 8.77
N GLU A 337 -20.31 -19.00 9.51
CA GLU A 337 -21.02 -19.83 10.50
C GLU A 337 -21.64 -21.06 9.82
N ASP A 338 -22.27 -20.87 8.65
CA ASP A 338 -22.84 -21.97 7.84
C ASP A 338 -21.78 -22.98 7.37
N LYS A 339 -20.50 -22.59 7.38
CA LYS A 339 -19.36 -23.41 6.94
C LYS A 339 -18.50 -23.94 8.08
N ALA A 340 -18.75 -23.50 9.32
CA ALA A 340 -17.92 -23.84 10.47
C ALA A 340 -18.28 -25.24 11.03
N PRO A 341 -17.29 -26.12 11.29
CA PRO A 341 -17.47 -27.26 12.17
C PRO A 341 -17.73 -26.78 13.62
N THR A 342 -18.50 -27.55 14.40
CA THR A 342 -18.86 -27.23 15.78
C THR A 342 -17.65 -26.89 16.67
N PRO A 343 -17.68 -25.81 17.48
CA PRO A 343 -16.49 -25.35 18.21
C PRO A 343 -16.07 -26.29 19.35
N ARG A 344 -14.75 -26.45 19.57
CA ARG A 344 -14.18 -26.93 20.84
C ARG A 344 -13.85 -25.74 21.73
N PRO A 345 -14.05 -25.83 23.06
CA PRO A 345 -13.79 -24.72 23.97
C PRO A 345 -12.29 -24.53 24.22
N THR A 346 -11.80 -23.30 24.12
CA THR A 346 -10.45 -22.88 24.54
C THR A 346 -10.53 -21.84 25.66
N GLN A 347 -9.65 -22.00 26.65
CA GLN A 347 -9.51 -21.14 27.83
C GLN A 347 -8.71 -19.88 27.47
N GLY A 348 -9.17 -18.72 27.95
CA GLY A 348 -8.56 -17.41 27.66
C GLY A 348 -7.31 -17.11 28.50
N PRO A 349 -6.40 -16.25 28.02
CA PRO A 349 -5.24 -15.81 28.79
C PRO A 349 -5.54 -14.58 29.65
N SER A 350 -4.83 -14.49 30.78
CA SER A 350 -4.83 -13.41 31.77
C SER A 350 -3.94 -12.24 31.36
N SER A 351 -4.42 -11.00 31.48
CA SER A 351 -3.68 -9.78 31.18
C SER A 351 -2.95 -9.19 32.40
N SER A 352 -1.76 -8.65 32.17
CA SER A 352 -0.98 -7.84 33.12
C SER A 352 -0.61 -6.51 32.47
N SER A 353 -0.92 -5.39 33.14
CA SER A 353 -0.72 -4.03 32.66
C SER A 353 0.67 -3.48 32.99
N SER A 354 1.33 -2.80 32.04
CA SER A 354 2.41 -1.86 32.35
C SER A 354 2.40 -0.65 31.41
N SER A 355 2.64 0.53 31.97
CA SER A 355 2.58 1.84 31.31
C SER A 355 3.96 2.31 30.87
N GLY A 356 4.12 2.70 29.61
CA GLY A 356 5.39 3.19 29.03
C GLY A 356 5.21 4.34 28.01
N LEU A 357 6.27 5.13 27.84
CA LEU A 357 6.35 6.49 27.29
C LEU A 357 6.06 6.66 25.78
N VAL A 358 5.44 7.82 25.47
CA VAL A 358 4.98 8.28 24.15
C VAL A 358 6.13 8.58 23.15
N SER A 359 6.05 7.98 21.95
CA SER A 359 6.78 8.39 20.74
C SER A 359 5.87 9.15 19.75
N LYS A 360 6.41 9.74 18.68
CA LYS A 360 5.63 10.51 17.67
C LYS A 360 4.68 9.60 16.89
N LEU A 361 3.42 9.55 17.33
CA LEU A 361 2.37 8.73 16.73
C LEU A 361 1.84 9.33 15.41
N THR A 362 1.43 8.45 14.49
CA THR A 362 0.68 8.86 13.29
C THR A 362 -0.72 9.36 13.67
N ARG A 363 -1.37 10.14 12.78
CA ARG A 363 -2.72 10.67 13.02
C ARG A 363 -3.72 9.54 13.27
N ALA A 364 -3.71 8.50 12.44
CA ALA A 364 -4.56 7.32 12.63
C ALA A 364 -4.37 6.69 14.02
N LYS A 365 -3.11 6.49 14.46
CA LYS A 365 -2.82 5.96 15.81
C LYS A 365 -3.35 6.87 16.92
N SER A 366 -3.24 8.19 16.77
CA SER A 366 -3.73 9.15 17.77
C SER A 366 -5.25 9.09 17.96
N ILE A 367 -6.01 8.79 16.90
CA ILE A 367 -7.47 8.64 16.94
C ILE A 367 -7.84 7.35 17.67
N LEU A 368 -7.18 6.24 17.31
CA LEU A 368 -7.42 4.92 17.92
C LEU A 368 -7.16 4.94 19.43
N GLN A 369 -6.10 5.60 19.88
CA GLN A 369 -5.81 5.73 21.32
C GLN A 369 -6.90 6.50 22.10
N ARG A 370 -7.50 7.53 21.51
CA ARG A 370 -8.56 8.32 22.17
C ARG A 370 -9.87 7.55 22.37
N LYS A 371 -10.16 6.56 21.50
CA LYS A 371 -11.40 5.77 21.54
C LYS A 371 -11.33 4.54 22.44
N LYS A 372 -10.14 4.07 22.84
CA LYS A 372 -9.98 2.89 23.73
C LYS A 372 -10.58 3.07 25.14
N GLN A 373 -11.05 4.26 25.51
CA GLN A 373 -11.76 4.53 26.77
C GLN A 373 -13.28 4.55 26.56
N LYS A 374 -13.94 3.39 26.43
CA LYS A 374 -15.35 3.13 26.84
C LYS A 374 -15.88 1.79 26.29
N GLN A 375 -16.25 0.90 27.20
CA GLN A 375 -17.48 0.08 27.29
C GLN A 375 -17.21 -1.33 27.80
N SER A 376 -18.04 -1.71 28.78
CA SER A 376 -18.17 -3.04 29.37
C SER A 376 -19.61 -3.48 29.13
N SER A 377 -19.81 -4.55 28.37
CA SER A 377 -21.05 -5.32 28.33
C SER A 377 -20.73 -6.75 27.88
N GLN A 378 -21.41 -7.74 28.46
CA GLN A 378 -21.18 -9.16 28.19
C GLN A 378 -21.88 -9.60 26.90
N PRO A 379 -21.14 -10.09 25.88
CA PRO A 379 -21.74 -10.57 24.64
C PRO A 379 -21.89 -12.10 24.61
N THR A 380 -22.91 -12.59 23.90
CA THR A 380 -23.29 -14.03 23.81
C THR A 380 -22.85 -14.72 22.51
N GLN A 381 -22.14 -14.05 21.60
CA GLN A 381 -21.59 -14.59 20.35
C GLN A 381 -20.08 -14.27 20.20
N GLU A 382 -19.31 -15.14 19.54
CA GLU A 382 -17.84 -15.05 19.40
C GLU A 382 -17.39 -13.72 18.78
N LEU A 383 -18.04 -13.26 17.71
CA LEU A 383 -17.74 -11.95 17.12
C LEU A 383 -17.97 -10.82 18.12
N SER A 384 -19.06 -10.87 18.88
CA SER A 384 -19.38 -9.82 19.84
C SER A 384 -18.36 -9.80 21.00
N LEU A 385 -17.89 -10.97 21.45
CA LEU A 385 -16.75 -11.09 22.38
C LEU A 385 -15.50 -10.44 21.79
N TYR A 386 -15.12 -10.82 20.57
CA TYR A 386 -13.99 -10.23 19.87
C TYR A 386 -14.09 -8.71 19.78
N LEU A 387 -15.25 -8.16 19.39
CA LEU A 387 -15.43 -6.71 19.25
C LEU A 387 -15.28 -5.97 20.59
N SER A 388 -15.55 -6.62 21.72
CA SER A 388 -15.50 -6.00 23.06
C SER A 388 -14.11 -5.95 23.73
N SER A 389 -13.14 -6.81 23.35
CA SER A 389 -11.87 -7.01 24.09
C SER A 389 -10.61 -6.44 23.40
N TYR A 390 -10.27 -5.15 23.57
CA TYR A 390 -9.16 -4.53 22.81
C TYR A 390 -7.77 -5.03 23.21
N GLU A 391 -6.88 -5.20 22.22
CA GLU A 391 -5.44 -5.34 22.46
C GLU A 391 -4.79 -3.97 22.63
N GLU A 392 -3.98 -3.81 23.67
CA GLU A 392 -3.11 -2.64 23.85
C GLU A 392 -1.83 -2.83 23.03
N GLU A 393 -1.40 -1.80 22.29
CA GLU A 393 -0.06 -1.85 21.68
C GLU A 393 0.94 -1.69 22.84
N ASP A 394 1.68 -2.75 23.16
CA ASP A 394 2.85 -2.61 24.02
C ASP A 394 3.94 -1.89 23.21
N ASP A 395 4.14 -0.59 23.49
CA ASP A 395 5.16 0.27 22.87
C ASP A 395 6.60 -0.29 23.06
N SER A 396 6.78 -1.31 23.91
CA SER A 396 8.05 -2.04 24.07
C SER A 396 8.26 -3.18 23.07
N SER A 397 7.20 -3.66 22.40
CA SER A 397 7.28 -4.74 21.40
C SER A 397 7.40 -4.15 20.00
N THR A 398 8.56 -4.33 19.36
CA THR A 398 8.85 -3.63 18.10
C THR A 398 8.06 -4.09 16.88
N HIS A 399 7.17 -5.09 16.93
CA HIS A 399 6.32 -5.45 15.79
C HIS A 399 5.10 -6.26 16.22
N PHE A 400 3.92 -5.64 16.31
CA PHE A 400 2.65 -6.40 16.32
C PHE A 400 2.44 -7.05 14.94
N THR A 401 2.23 -8.36 14.92
CA THR A 401 1.88 -9.13 13.72
C THR A 401 0.50 -9.74 13.92
N ILE A 402 -0.48 -9.37 13.08
CA ILE A 402 -1.86 -9.88 13.18
C ILE A 402 -1.97 -11.41 13.03
N LEU A 403 -0.97 -12.05 12.44
CA LEU A 403 -0.90 -13.52 12.31
C LEU A 403 -0.23 -14.20 13.51
N GLU A 404 0.35 -13.46 14.44
CA GLU A 404 0.94 -14.02 15.66
C GLU A 404 0.03 -13.83 16.89
N TRP A 405 -1.01 -13.00 16.76
CA TRP A 405 -2.13 -12.87 17.70
C TRP A 405 -3.12 -14.01 17.49
#